data_AF-A0A1G5HNW6-F1
#
_entry.id   AF-A0A1G5HNW6-F1
#
_cell.length_a   1.000
_cell.length_b   1.000
_cell.length_c   1.000
_cell.angle_alpha   90.00
_cell.angle_beta   90.00
_cell.angle_gamma   90.00
#
_symmetry.space_group_name_H-M   'P 1'
#
loop_
_entity.id
_entity.type
_entity.pdbx_description
1 polymer ?
#
loop_
_entity_poly.entity_id
_entity_poly.type
_entity_poly.pdbx_seq_one_letter_code
_entity_poly.pdbx_strand_id
1 'polypeptide(L)'
;MAVDDTLREVRRARRVRRHFERRKEAAIAGLHLPTEYELLAGMPFLGNDIQEDMRTFAERLLPRLRRKVENLHFEAVVYCLEQLTVSAGSDEVKALADILEVARTSLPDGVRSWRLRCRIYLAHLGDHGAATDLAREALTAAIGLEHYPDDWAAGVTMITAALGWLAYSASNPDFAHLGTGARVSCGRNPARAVDRTGSSLIELVENQSLLVRASEALATSEVPVGNGAGGKPQGHGPEPSCTAASVSVIVFDHVGNANTGEGKKVAKELEGLAGKALPLVPVPDLKVARAALRTEFPYAADVIDDILRDVALRSHVQIRPTILVGSPGCGKSRFATRLLKVLNLPHDMIPCGGVSDGAFAGTPRRWSTGEPSLPVALITRYKAAGPGAILDEVEKVGTSRHNGQAHDALLAFLERETASRFHDPYVQAPCDLSHVTWLMTANSLEGLSAPLRDRCRVIPFPVPGCEHLPILSRQIISDILAEQGLDCRWATPLDEVETAAVVSAWPGGSLRKLRRLVEAVLMSRDVRH
;
A
#
# COMPACT_ATOMS: atom_id res chain seq x y z
N MET A 1 6.39 8.09 21.53
CA MET A 1 5.85 8.31 20.16
C MET A 1 5.14 7.08 19.62
N ALA A 2 5.77 5.88 19.57
CA ALA A 2 5.11 4.65 19.08
C ALA A 2 3.77 4.31 19.79
N VAL A 3 3.67 4.55 21.11
CA VAL A 3 2.43 4.31 21.88
C VAL A 3 1.30 5.27 21.48
N ASP A 4 1.63 6.50 21.07
CA ASP A 4 0.63 7.52 20.72
C ASP A 4 0.07 7.30 19.30
N ASP A 5 0.91 6.82 18.37
CA ASP A 5 0.47 6.38 17.03
C ASP A 5 -0.40 5.11 17.12
N THR A 6 -0.01 4.13 17.94
CA THR A 6 -0.83 2.93 18.17
C THR A 6 -2.20 3.29 18.78
N LEU A 7 -2.24 4.25 19.70
CA LEU A 7 -3.49 4.73 20.29
C LEU A 7 -4.36 5.52 19.29
N ARG A 8 -3.76 6.24 18.33
CA ARG A 8 -4.47 6.92 17.25
C ARG A 8 -5.07 5.93 16.26
N GLU A 9 -4.33 4.90 15.86
CA GLU A 9 -4.81 3.81 15.00
C GLU A 9 -5.96 3.05 15.68
N VAL A 10 -5.82 2.69 16.96
CA VAL A 10 -6.90 2.04 17.73
C VAL A 10 -8.15 2.93 17.83
N ARG A 11 -7.99 4.25 17.97
CA ARG A 11 -9.12 5.20 17.97
C ARG A 11 -9.77 5.31 16.58
N ARG A 12 -8.99 5.26 15.50
CA ARG A 12 -9.45 5.26 14.11
C ARG A 12 -10.25 4.01 13.79
N ALA A 13 -9.72 2.82 14.05
CA ALA A 13 -10.41 1.54 13.90
C ALA A 13 -11.74 1.50 14.67
N ARG A 14 -11.74 1.98 15.92
CA ARG A 14 -12.96 2.06 16.75
C ARG A 14 -14.01 3.01 16.16
N ARG A 15 -13.59 4.09 15.50
CA ARG A 15 -14.50 5.07 14.88
C ARG A 15 -15.11 4.51 13.59
N VAL A 16 -14.31 3.85 12.75
CA VAL A 16 -14.78 3.18 11.52
C VAL A 16 -15.81 2.10 11.88
N ARG A 17 -15.51 1.26 12.86
CA ARG A 17 -16.45 0.23 13.34
C ARG A 17 -17.75 0.82 13.87
N ARG A 18 -17.70 1.89 14.67
CA ARG A 18 -18.92 2.59 15.15
C ARG A 18 -19.74 3.18 14.01
N HIS A 19 -19.09 3.66 12.96
CA HIS A 19 -19.78 4.21 11.79
C HIS A 19 -20.48 3.10 11.00
N PHE A 20 -19.82 1.97 10.78
CA PHE A 20 -20.40 0.79 10.12
C PHE A 20 -21.62 0.26 10.89
N GLU A 21 -21.52 0.11 12.21
CA GLU A 21 -22.66 -0.34 13.03
C GLU A 21 -23.84 0.64 12.99
N ARG A 22 -23.59 1.95 13.04
CA ARG A 22 -24.65 2.96 12.89
C ARG A 22 -25.34 2.88 11.52
N ARG A 23 -24.59 2.66 10.44
CA ARG A 23 -25.16 2.50 9.10
C ARG A 23 -25.90 1.18 8.94
N LYS A 24 -25.45 0.12 9.61
CA LYS A 24 -26.15 -1.16 9.70
C LYS A 24 -27.50 -0.99 10.41
N GLU A 25 -27.54 -0.31 11.55
CA GLU A 25 -28.80 0.03 12.24
C GLU A 25 -29.72 0.87 11.35
N ALA A 26 -29.16 1.87 10.66
CA ALA A 26 -29.92 2.70 9.72
C ALA A 26 -30.44 1.91 8.50
N ALA A 27 -29.68 0.93 8.00
CA ALA A 27 -30.11 0.07 6.89
C ALA A 27 -31.27 -0.84 7.32
N ILE A 28 -31.17 -1.45 8.52
CA ILE A 28 -32.25 -2.24 9.11
C ILE A 28 -33.51 -1.38 9.33
N ALA A 29 -33.34 -0.12 9.70
CA ALA A 29 -34.44 0.83 9.87
C ALA A 29 -35.00 1.41 8.56
N GLY A 30 -34.47 1.02 7.39
CA GLY A 30 -34.92 1.53 6.09
C GLY A 30 -34.45 2.95 5.75
N LEU A 31 -33.51 3.52 6.52
CA LEU A 31 -33.03 4.90 6.38
C LEU A 31 -31.76 5.02 5.52
N HIS A 32 -31.00 3.93 5.39
CA HIS A 32 -29.74 3.90 4.66
C HIS A 32 -29.78 2.82 3.58
N LEU A 33 -29.62 3.21 2.30
CA LEU A 33 -29.46 2.25 1.20
C LEU A 33 -28.00 1.79 1.18
N PRO A 34 -27.72 0.51 1.49
CA PRO A 34 -26.36 -0.02 1.54
C PRO A 34 -25.67 0.11 0.18
N THR A 35 -24.37 0.42 0.19
CA THR A 35 -23.52 0.34 -1.01
C THR A 35 -23.14 -1.11 -1.33
N GLU A 36 -22.67 -1.40 -2.54
CA GLU A 36 -22.30 -2.77 -2.93
C GLU A 36 -21.17 -3.33 -2.06
N TYR A 37 -20.24 -2.46 -1.68
CA TYR A 37 -19.14 -2.83 -0.79
C TYR A 37 -19.65 -3.12 0.63
N GLU A 38 -20.62 -2.35 1.14
CA GLU A 38 -21.25 -2.63 2.43
C GLU A 38 -22.00 -3.96 2.42
N LEU A 39 -22.73 -4.25 1.34
CA LEU A 39 -23.40 -5.54 1.16
C LEU A 39 -22.39 -6.69 1.12
N LEU A 40 -21.27 -6.55 0.41
CA LEU A 40 -20.17 -7.53 0.42
C LEU A 40 -19.54 -7.70 1.80
N ALA A 41 -19.50 -6.63 2.60
CA ALA A 41 -18.99 -6.64 3.97
C ALA A 41 -20.02 -7.17 5.00
N GLY A 42 -21.16 -7.71 4.54
CA GLY A 42 -22.19 -8.31 5.40
C GLY A 42 -23.21 -7.32 5.98
N MET A 43 -23.35 -6.13 5.39
CA MET A 43 -24.47 -5.24 5.71
C MET A 43 -25.79 -5.86 5.19
N PRO A 44 -26.89 -5.83 5.97
CA PRO A 44 -28.19 -6.28 5.49
C PRO A 44 -28.73 -5.34 4.41
N PHE A 45 -29.61 -5.86 3.56
CA PHE A 45 -30.41 -5.05 2.63
C PHE A 45 -31.27 -4.02 3.38
N LEU A 46 -31.67 -2.97 2.67
CA LEU A 46 -32.62 -1.98 3.16
C LEU A 46 -33.86 -2.65 3.77
N GLY A 47 -34.17 -2.33 5.03
CA GLY A 47 -35.33 -2.91 5.73
C GLY A 47 -35.22 -4.42 6.03
N ASN A 48 -34.04 -5.04 5.82
CA ASN A 48 -33.87 -6.49 5.71
C ASN A 48 -34.71 -7.14 4.59
N ASP A 49 -35.17 -6.36 3.61
CA ASP A 49 -35.95 -6.85 2.47
C ASP A 49 -35.19 -6.57 1.17
N ILE A 50 -34.79 -7.66 0.51
CA ILE A 50 -34.09 -7.59 -0.78
C ILE A 50 -34.95 -6.90 -1.85
N GLN A 51 -36.27 -7.09 -1.81
CA GLN A 51 -37.18 -6.51 -2.80
C GLN A 51 -37.37 -5.02 -2.60
N GLU A 52 -37.42 -4.57 -1.34
CA GLU A 52 -37.44 -3.15 -0.99
C GLU A 52 -36.14 -2.45 -1.41
N ASP A 53 -35.00 -3.12 -1.20
CA ASP A 53 -33.68 -2.63 -1.62
C ASP A 53 -33.57 -2.49 -3.15
N MET A 54 -34.04 -3.49 -3.91
CA MET A 54 -34.08 -3.47 -5.38
C MET A 54 -34.92 -2.31 -5.92
N ARG A 55 -36.15 -2.12 -5.40
CA ARG A 55 -37.03 -1.03 -5.84
C ARG A 55 -36.40 0.33 -5.54
N THR A 56 -35.89 0.52 -4.32
CA THR A 56 -35.28 1.77 -3.88
C THR A 56 -34.01 2.09 -4.67
N PHE A 57 -33.22 1.08 -5.01
CA PHE A 57 -32.07 1.22 -5.90
C PHE A 57 -32.49 1.73 -7.28
N ALA A 58 -33.52 1.12 -7.88
CA ALA A 58 -34.03 1.53 -9.18
C ALA A 58 -34.60 2.97 -9.17
N GLU A 59 -35.41 3.30 -8.17
CA GLU A 59 -36.02 4.62 -7.98
C GLU A 59 -34.97 5.74 -7.84
N ARG A 60 -33.89 5.49 -7.11
CA ARG A 60 -32.80 6.47 -6.94
C ARG A 60 -31.98 6.66 -8.21
N LEU A 61 -31.90 5.64 -9.05
CA LEU A 61 -31.07 5.66 -10.26
C LEU A 61 -31.78 6.28 -11.47
N LEU A 62 -33.10 6.06 -11.59
CA LEU A 62 -33.93 6.52 -12.71
C LEU A 62 -33.81 8.04 -13.03
N PRO A 63 -33.92 8.98 -12.06
CA PRO A 63 -33.86 10.41 -12.35
C PRO A 63 -32.52 10.87 -12.96
N ARG A 64 -31.44 10.16 -12.62
CA ARG A 64 -30.08 10.48 -13.11
C ARG A 64 -29.88 10.05 -14.55
N LEU A 65 -30.53 8.95 -14.95
CA LEU A 65 -30.39 8.35 -16.28
C LEU A 65 -31.40 8.92 -17.28
N ARG A 66 -32.60 9.32 -16.84
CA ARG A 66 -33.60 9.99 -17.69
C ARG A 66 -33.10 11.28 -18.36
N ARG A 67 -32.09 11.93 -17.79
CA ARG A 67 -31.44 13.12 -18.38
C ARG A 67 -30.45 12.80 -19.51
N LYS A 68 -30.16 11.52 -19.76
CA LYS A 68 -29.11 11.04 -20.68
C LYS A 68 -29.65 10.06 -21.74
N VAL A 69 -30.95 10.11 -22.03
CA VAL A 69 -31.68 9.13 -22.86
C VAL A 69 -31.35 9.22 -24.36
N GLU A 70 -30.52 10.17 -24.79
CA GLU A 70 -30.09 10.30 -26.20
C GLU A 70 -29.29 9.09 -26.73
N ASN A 71 -28.89 8.16 -25.86
CA ASN A 71 -28.16 6.95 -26.22
C ASN A 71 -29.03 5.70 -25.98
N LEU A 72 -29.15 4.85 -27.01
CA LEU A 72 -29.94 3.62 -27.03
C LEU A 72 -29.68 2.70 -25.82
N HIS A 73 -28.43 2.62 -25.35
CA HIS A 73 -28.09 1.80 -24.19
C HIS A 73 -28.65 2.37 -22.87
N PHE A 74 -28.73 3.69 -22.74
CA PHE A 74 -29.34 4.31 -21.56
C PHE A 74 -30.86 4.13 -21.56
N GLU A 75 -31.50 4.18 -22.73
CA GLU A 75 -32.93 3.89 -22.88
C GLU A 75 -33.27 2.46 -22.44
N ALA A 76 -32.49 1.48 -22.89
CA ALA A 76 -32.66 0.07 -22.51
C ALA A 76 -32.46 -0.16 -20.99
N VAL A 77 -31.47 0.51 -20.38
CA VAL A 77 -31.26 0.46 -18.92
C VAL A 77 -32.42 1.11 -18.16
N VAL A 78 -32.91 2.27 -18.62
CA VAL A 78 -34.06 2.96 -18.01
C VAL A 78 -35.30 2.08 -18.05
N TYR A 79 -35.57 1.42 -19.18
CA TYR A 79 -36.70 0.48 -19.29
C TYR A 79 -36.63 -0.64 -18.26
N CYS A 80 -35.48 -1.31 -18.12
CA CYS A 80 -35.31 -2.38 -17.14
C CYS A 80 -35.40 -1.88 -15.69
N LEU A 81 -34.91 -0.67 -15.40
CA LEU A 81 -35.08 -0.07 -14.07
C LEU A 81 -36.54 0.25 -13.77
N GLU A 82 -37.32 0.72 -14.75
CA GLU A 82 -38.76 0.94 -14.58
C GLU A 82 -39.49 -0.38 -14.29
N GLN A 83 -39.16 -1.46 -15.01
CA GLN A 83 -39.72 -2.79 -14.70
C GLN A 83 -39.36 -3.24 -13.28
N LEU A 84 -38.12 -3.00 -12.85
CA LEU A 84 -37.64 -3.36 -11.51
C LEU A 84 -38.35 -2.59 -10.38
N THR A 85 -38.84 -1.37 -10.64
CA THR A 85 -39.69 -0.64 -9.67
C THR A 85 -41.07 -1.24 -9.51
N VAL A 86 -41.62 -1.84 -10.56
CA VAL A 86 -42.96 -2.44 -10.58
C VAL A 86 -42.93 -3.86 -10.00
N SER A 87 -41.98 -4.67 -10.46
CA SER A 87 -41.79 -6.06 -10.07
C SER A 87 -40.31 -6.28 -9.75
N ALA A 88 -40.02 -6.48 -8.47
CA ALA A 88 -38.68 -6.83 -8.03
C ALA A 88 -38.59 -8.36 -8.01
N GLY A 89 -38.10 -8.94 -9.10
CA GLY A 89 -37.99 -10.37 -9.32
C GLY A 89 -36.64 -10.75 -9.94
N SER A 90 -36.38 -12.06 -10.04
CA SER A 90 -35.12 -12.57 -10.60
C SER A 90 -34.95 -12.20 -12.07
N ASP A 91 -36.05 -12.21 -12.82
CA ASP A 91 -36.04 -12.04 -14.27
C ASP A 91 -35.79 -10.58 -14.65
N GLU A 92 -36.36 -9.63 -13.89
CA GLU A 92 -36.17 -8.20 -14.07
C GLU A 92 -34.73 -7.78 -13.73
N VAL A 93 -34.16 -8.32 -12.64
CA VAL A 93 -32.76 -8.08 -12.28
C VAL A 93 -31.82 -8.70 -13.31
N LYS A 94 -32.14 -9.88 -13.83
CA LYS A 94 -31.34 -10.56 -14.86
C LYS A 94 -31.33 -9.78 -16.17
N ALA A 95 -32.49 -9.31 -16.63
CA ALA A 95 -32.61 -8.46 -17.80
C ALA A 95 -31.79 -7.17 -17.65
N LEU A 96 -31.83 -6.54 -16.47
CA LEU A 96 -31.00 -5.38 -16.17
C LEU A 96 -29.50 -5.72 -16.21
N ALA A 97 -29.08 -6.84 -15.62
CA ALA A 97 -27.69 -7.27 -15.61
C ALA A 97 -27.16 -7.52 -17.03
N ASP A 98 -27.93 -8.19 -17.88
CA ASP A 98 -27.55 -8.50 -19.26
C ASP A 98 -27.36 -7.23 -20.10
N ILE A 99 -28.27 -6.25 -19.97
CA ILE A 99 -28.15 -4.97 -20.67
C ILE A 99 -26.92 -4.19 -20.19
N LEU A 100 -26.65 -4.20 -18.88
CA LEU A 100 -25.46 -3.55 -18.31
C LEU A 100 -24.15 -4.20 -18.77
N GLU A 101 -24.15 -5.52 -19.05
CA GLU A 101 -23.01 -6.21 -19.65
C GLU A 101 -22.79 -5.80 -21.10
N VAL A 102 -23.85 -5.77 -21.91
CA VAL A 102 -23.79 -5.34 -23.32
C VAL A 102 -23.32 -3.88 -23.42
N ALA A 103 -23.81 -3.02 -22.53
CA ALA A 103 -23.51 -1.60 -22.53
C ALA A 103 -22.20 -1.22 -21.82
N ARG A 104 -21.37 -2.20 -21.41
CA ARG A 104 -20.16 -2.00 -20.59
C ARG A 104 -19.18 -0.98 -21.16
N THR A 105 -19.02 -0.93 -22.49
CA THR A 105 -18.06 -0.02 -23.17
C THR A 105 -18.63 1.36 -23.43
N SER A 106 -19.95 1.51 -23.37
CA SER A 106 -20.69 2.71 -23.76
C SER A 106 -21.19 3.54 -22.58
N LEU A 107 -21.14 2.98 -21.37
CA LEU A 107 -21.58 3.63 -20.13
C LEU A 107 -20.39 4.02 -19.22
N PRO A 108 -20.53 5.03 -18.35
CA PRO A 108 -19.46 5.54 -17.48
C PRO A 108 -18.94 4.52 -16.45
N ASP A 109 -17.76 4.75 -15.86
CA ASP A 109 -17.10 3.88 -14.87
C ASP A 109 -17.98 3.45 -13.67
N GLY A 110 -19.02 4.22 -13.35
CA GLY A 110 -20.01 3.89 -12.30
C GLY A 110 -20.84 2.62 -12.57
N VAL A 111 -20.87 2.13 -13.81
CA VAL A 111 -21.60 0.91 -14.21
C VAL A 111 -21.05 -0.34 -13.55
N ARG A 112 -19.76 -0.33 -13.18
CA ARG A 112 -19.16 -1.45 -12.43
C ARG A 112 -19.88 -1.67 -11.09
N SER A 113 -20.25 -0.61 -10.39
CA SER A 113 -21.00 -0.68 -9.13
C SER A 113 -22.42 -1.23 -9.36
N TRP A 114 -23.13 -0.77 -10.40
CA TRP A 114 -24.49 -1.26 -10.69
C TRP A 114 -24.52 -2.73 -11.08
N ARG A 115 -23.54 -3.16 -11.89
CA ARG A 115 -23.37 -4.57 -12.27
C ARG A 115 -23.07 -5.44 -11.05
N LEU A 116 -22.18 -4.99 -10.18
CA LEU A 116 -21.89 -5.71 -8.93
C LEU A 116 -23.15 -5.83 -8.07
N ARG A 117 -23.95 -4.77 -7.95
CA ARG A 117 -25.22 -4.80 -7.22
C ARG A 117 -26.21 -5.82 -7.79
N CYS A 118 -26.38 -5.84 -9.12
CA CYS A 118 -27.25 -6.82 -9.78
C CYS A 118 -26.78 -8.26 -9.53
N ARG A 119 -25.46 -8.51 -9.53
CA ARG A 119 -24.90 -9.83 -9.19
C ARG A 119 -25.15 -10.22 -7.74
N ILE A 120 -25.04 -9.28 -6.80
CA ILE A 120 -25.40 -9.50 -5.40
C ILE A 120 -26.85 -9.96 -5.31
N TYR A 121 -27.78 -9.24 -5.96
CA TYR A 121 -29.18 -9.61 -5.98
C TYR A 121 -29.44 -11.00 -6.58
N LEU A 122 -28.90 -11.28 -7.78
CA LEU A 122 -29.07 -12.56 -8.45
C LEU A 122 -28.54 -13.74 -7.63
N ALA A 123 -27.37 -13.58 -6.99
CA ALA A 123 -26.83 -14.61 -6.10
C ALA A 123 -27.75 -14.90 -4.91
N HIS A 124 -28.33 -13.85 -4.30
CA HIS A 124 -29.28 -13.99 -3.18
C HIS A 124 -30.64 -14.57 -3.61
N LEU A 125 -31.03 -14.37 -4.87
CA LEU A 125 -32.21 -14.98 -5.48
C LEU A 125 -31.97 -16.41 -6.00
N GLY A 126 -30.74 -16.90 -5.94
CA GLY A 126 -30.39 -18.29 -6.23
C GLY A 126 -29.73 -18.57 -7.59
N ASP A 127 -29.22 -17.54 -8.27
CA ASP A 127 -28.43 -17.72 -9.48
C ASP A 127 -26.99 -18.19 -9.15
N HIS A 128 -26.67 -19.41 -9.56
CA HIS A 128 -25.36 -20.03 -9.32
C HIS A 128 -24.22 -19.40 -10.14
N GLY A 129 -24.51 -18.90 -11.34
CA GLY A 129 -23.52 -18.19 -12.17
C GLY A 129 -23.13 -16.87 -11.52
N ALA A 130 -24.13 -16.09 -11.08
CA ALA A 130 -23.91 -14.85 -10.35
C ALA A 130 -23.19 -15.08 -9.02
N ALA A 131 -23.45 -16.18 -8.32
CA ALA A 131 -22.74 -16.54 -7.08
C ALA A 131 -21.23 -16.75 -7.31
N THR A 132 -20.84 -17.36 -8.43
CA THR A 132 -19.42 -17.54 -8.79
C THR A 132 -18.73 -16.21 -9.03
N ASP A 133 -19.36 -15.35 -9.83
CA ASP A 133 -18.85 -14.01 -10.11
C ASP A 133 -18.77 -13.14 -8.86
N LEU A 134 -19.77 -13.25 -7.98
CA LEU A 134 -19.81 -12.54 -6.71
C LEU A 134 -18.66 -12.98 -5.80
N ALA A 135 -18.38 -14.27 -5.71
CA ALA A 135 -17.26 -14.77 -4.92
C ALA A 135 -15.91 -14.23 -5.42
N ARG A 136 -15.72 -14.19 -6.74
CA ARG A 136 -14.51 -13.60 -7.34
C ARG A 136 -14.35 -12.12 -6.99
N GLU A 137 -15.42 -11.34 -7.11
CA GLU A 137 -15.38 -9.90 -6.77
C GLU A 137 -15.17 -9.69 -5.27
N ALA A 138 -15.79 -10.48 -4.41
CA ALA A 138 -15.61 -10.44 -2.95
C ALA A 138 -14.16 -10.75 -2.54
N LEU A 139 -13.54 -11.77 -3.15
CA LEU A 139 -12.13 -12.11 -2.91
C LEU A 139 -11.19 -11.01 -3.40
N THR A 140 -11.45 -10.46 -4.59
CA THR A 140 -10.66 -9.35 -5.15
C THR A 140 -10.75 -8.10 -4.27
N ALA A 141 -11.95 -7.80 -3.76
CA ALA A 141 -12.18 -6.71 -2.83
C ALA A 141 -11.45 -6.96 -1.49
N ALA A 142 -11.49 -8.18 -0.95
CA ALA A 142 -10.81 -8.54 0.29
C ALA A 142 -9.28 -8.40 0.19
N ILE A 143 -8.67 -8.83 -0.93
CA ILE A 143 -7.23 -8.65 -1.18
C ILE A 143 -6.87 -7.16 -1.23
N GLY A 144 -7.75 -6.33 -1.81
CA GLY A 144 -7.58 -4.87 -1.80
C GLY A 144 -7.54 -4.27 -0.37
N LEU A 145 -8.11 -4.95 0.62
CA LEU A 145 -8.15 -4.51 2.03
C LEU A 145 -6.97 -5.01 2.86
N GLU A 146 -6.13 -5.91 2.33
CA GLU A 146 -4.94 -6.43 3.03
C GLU A 146 -3.98 -5.33 3.49
N HIS A 147 -3.98 -4.19 2.79
CA HIS A 147 -3.14 -3.03 3.07
C HIS A 147 -3.74 -2.06 4.12
N TYR A 148 -4.96 -2.32 4.60
CA TYR A 148 -5.71 -1.45 5.51
C TYR A 148 -6.01 -2.18 6.83
N PRO A 149 -5.15 -2.04 7.86
CA PRO A 149 -5.27 -2.80 9.12
C PRO A 149 -6.55 -2.52 9.91
N ASP A 150 -7.25 -1.42 9.62
CA ASP A 150 -8.50 -1.05 10.30
C ASP A 150 -9.73 -1.85 9.82
N ASP A 151 -9.69 -2.43 8.61
CA ASP A 151 -10.82 -3.10 7.95
C ASP A 151 -10.64 -4.62 7.80
N TRP A 152 -9.70 -5.22 8.55
CA TRP A 152 -9.43 -6.66 8.50
C TRP A 152 -10.69 -7.51 8.75
N ALA A 153 -11.59 -7.06 9.62
CA ALA A 153 -12.84 -7.76 9.92
C ALA A 153 -13.81 -7.78 8.71
N ALA A 154 -13.84 -6.70 7.92
CA ALA A 154 -14.62 -6.66 6.69
C ALA A 154 -13.99 -7.57 5.62
N GLY A 155 -12.65 -7.58 5.52
CA GLY A 155 -11.92 -8.49 4.63
C GLY A 155 -12.17 -9.97 4.96
N VAL A 156 -12.11 -10.35 6.24
CA VAL A 156 -12.44 -11.71 6.69
C VAL A 156 -13.88 -12.07 6.36
N THR A 157 -14.83 -11.14 6.57
CA THR A 157 -16.25 -11.35 6.23
C THR A 157 -16.44 -11.57 4.73
N MET A 158 -15.75 -10.78 3.89
CA MET A 158 -15.77 -10.94 2.43
C MET A 158 -15.17 -12.26 1.97
N ILE A 159 -14.07 -12.72 2.59
CA ILE A 159 -13.47 -14.03 2.31
C ILE A 159 -14.44 -15.15 2.71
N THR A 160 -15.07 -15.02 3.88
CA THR A 160 -16.07 -15.98 4.38
C THR A 160 -17.24 -16.08 3.40
N ALA A 161 -17.80 -14.94 2.98
CA ALA A 161 -18.87 -14.87 2.01
C ALA A 161 -18.43 -15.46 0.65
N ALA A 162 -17.22 -15.15 0.17
CA ALA A 162 -16.69 -15.68 -1.08
C ALA A 162 -16.61 -17.22 -1.08
N LEU A 163 -16.08 -17.81 -0.01
CA LEU A 163 -16.00 -19.27 0.16
C LEU A 163 -17.39 -19.90 0.20
N GLY A 164 -18.34 -19.28 0.90
CA GLY A 164 -19.71 -19.76 0.95
C GLY A 164 -20.42 -19.68 -0.42
N TRP A 165 -20.22 -18.59 -1.18
CA TRP A 165 -20.80 -18.43 -2.52
C TRP A 165 -20.18 -19.39 -3.55
N LEU A 166 -18.88 -19.69 -3.45
CA LEU A 166 -18.23 -20.73 -4.24
C LEU A 166 -18.81 -22.12 -3.94
N ALA A 167 -18.98 -22.44 -2.65
CA ALA A 167 -19.59 -23.70 -2.23
C ALA A 167 -21.05 -23.81 -2.69
N TYR A 168 -21.79 -22.70 -2.70
CA TYR A 168 -23.14 -22.64 -3.26
C TYR A 168 -23.16 -22.83 -4.78
N SER A 169 -22.25 -22.20 -5.53
CA SER A 169 -22.13 -22.39 -6.97
C SER A 169 -21.83 -23.84 -7.32
N ALA A 170 -20.88 -24.47 -6.62
CA ALA A 170 -20.48 -25.87 -6.81
C ALA A 170 -21.60 -26.89 -6.51
N SER A 171 -22.71 -26.46 -5.88
CA SER A 171 -23.89 -27.32 -5.69
C SER A 171 -24.69 -27.54 -6.98
N ASN A 172 -24.52 -26.69 -8.00
CA ASN A 172 -25.15 -26.83 -9.31
C ASN A 172 -24.38 -27.85 -10.19
N PRO A 173 -25.06 -28.83 -10.82
CA PRO A 173 -24.46 -29.82 -11.71
C PRO A 173 -23.55 -29.26 -12.82
N ASP A 174 -23.86 -28.07 -13.35
CA ASP A 174 -23.06 -27.42 -14.40
C ASP A 174 -21.65 -27.05 -13.91
N PHE A 175 -21.49 -26.88 -12.60
CA PHE A 175 -20.23 -26.56 -11.93
C PHE A 175 -19.60 -27.78 -11.23
N ALA A 176 -20.10 -29.00 -11.46
CA ALA A 176 -19.59 -30.23 -10.85
C ALA A 176 -18.12 -30.53 -11.19
N HIS A 177 -17.57 -29.92 -12.25
CA HIS A 177 -16.16 -30.00 -12.61
C HIS A 177 -15.23 -29.27 -11.63
N LEU A 178 -15.76 -28.39 -10.77
CA LEU A 178 -14.99 -27.67 -9.74
C LEU A 178 -14.78 -28.46 -8.44
N GLY A 179 -15.39 -29.65 -8.29
CA GLY A 179 -15.10 -30.56 -7.17
C GLY A 179 -16.13 -31.67 -6.94
N THR A 180 -15.67 -32.82 -6.44
CA THR A 180 -16.50 -33.97 -6.06
C THR A 180 -16.52 -34.15 -4.55
N GLY A 181 -17.45 -33.49 -3.85
CA GLY A 181 -17.64 -33.71 -2.41
C GLY A 181 -18.48 -32.63 -1.74
N ALA A 182 -19.45 -33.07 -0.92
CA ALA A 182 -20.38 -32.27 -0.13
C ALA A 182 -21.20 -31.23 -0.91
N ARG A 183 -22.41 -31.62 -1.35
CA ARG A 183 -23.40 -30.66 -1.86
C ARG A 183 -23.95 -29.84 -0.70
N VAL A 184 -23.77 -28.51 -0.76
CA VAL A 184 -24.43 -27.61 0.19
C VAL A 184 -25.93 -27.64 -0.08
N SER A 185 -26.71 -28.19 0.85
CA SER A 185 -28.17 -28.15 0.77
C SER A 185 -28.66 -26.76 1.14
N CYS A 186 -28.78 -25.89 0.15
CA CYS A 186 -29.41 -24.59 0.34
C CYS A 186 -30.93 -24.76 0.44
N GLY A 187 -31.49 -24.47 1.61
CA GLY A 187 -32.94 -24.32 1.77
C GLY A 187 -33.46 -23.07 1.06
N ARG A 188 -34.66 -22.58 1.44
CA ARG A 188 -35.32 -21.39 0.85
C ARG A 188 -34.53 -20.06 0.93
N ASN A 189 -33.32 -20.02 1.49
CA ASN A 189 -32.52 -18.80 1.63
C ASN A 189 -31.01 -19.11 1.41
N PRO A 190 -30.46 -18.80 0.22
CA PRO A 190 -29.06 -19.03 -0.12
C PRO A 190 -28.07 -18.31 0.81
N ALA A 191 -28.37 -17.09 1.23
CA ALA A 191 -27.48 -16.26 2.04
C ALA A 191 -27.14 -16.90 3.40
N ARG A 192 -28.15 -17.50 4.07
CA ARG A 192 -27.93 -18.20 5.35
C ARG A 192 -27.11 -19.47 5.23
N ALA A 193 -27.13 -20.12 4.07
CA ALA A 193 -26.33 -21.32 3.83
C ALA A 193 -24.88 -20.94 3.54
N VAL A 194 -24.67 -19.89 2.76
CA VAL A 194 -23.36 -19.30 2.43
C VAL A 194 -22.59 -18.93 3.69
N ASP A 195 -23.20 -18.18 4.62
CA ASP A 195 -22.52 -17.75 5.86
C ASP A 195 -22.04 -18.95 6.69
N ARG A 196 -22.91 -19.96 6.87
CA ARG A 196 -22.57 -21.16 7.64
C ARG A 196 -21.45 -21.95 6.99
N THR A 197 -21.57 -22.23 5.69
CA THR A 197 -20.59 -23.01 4.95
C THR A 197 -19.25 -22.28 4.85
N GLY A 198 -19.27 -20.98 4.60
CA GLY A 198 -18.06 -20.14 4.60
C GLY A 198 -17.32 -20.18 5.93
N SER A 199 -18.02 -20.02 7.05
CA SER A 199 -17.41 -20.10 8.39
C SER A 199 -16.83 -21.49 8.68
N SER A 200 -17.53 -22.57 8.35
CA SER A 200 -17.03 -23.94 8.54
C SER A 200 -15.79 -24.23 7.69
N LEU A 201 -15.68 -23.66 6.49
CA LEU A 201 -14.50 -23.80 5.64
C LEU A 201 -13.29 -23.05 6.21
N ILE A 202 -13.49 -21.85 6.77
CA ILE A 202 -12.42 -21.12 7.46
C ILE A 202 -11.94 -21.90 8.68
N GLU A 203 -12.86 -22.39 9.51
CA GLU A 203 -12.52 -23.21 10.69
C GLU A 203 -11.74 -24.48 10.31
N LEU A 204 -12.09 -25.12 9.19
CA LEU A 204 -11.35 -26.26 8.67
C LEU A 204 -9.91 -25.89 8.28
N VAL A 205 -9.71 -24.77 7.58
CA VAL A 205 -8.38 -24.28 7.17
C VAL A 205 -7.54 -23.91 8.39
N GLU A 206 -8.13 -23.24 9.38
CA GLU A 206 -7.46 -22.89 10.64
C GLU A 206 -7.02 -24.15 11.38
N ASN A 207 -7.89 -25.15 11.51
CA ASN A 207 -7.57 -26.44 12.14
C ASN A 207 -6.47 -27.19 11.38
N GLN A 208 -6.50 -27.20 10.05
CA GLN A 208 -5.42 -27.79 9.24
C GLN A 208 -4.09 -27.06 9.45
N SER A 209 -4.11 -25.73 9.53
CA SER A 209 -2.90 -24.93 9.78
C SER A 209 -2.29 -25.22 11.15
N LEU A 210 -3.12 -25.45 12.17
CA LEU A 210 -2.69 -25.84 13.51
C LEU A 210 -2.09 -27.25 13.52
N LEU A 211 -2.68 -28.18 12.79
CA LEU A 211 -2.16 -29.55 12.64
C LEU A 211 -0.81 -29.57 11.90
N VAL A 212 -0.65 -28.77 10.85
CA VAL A 212 0.63 -28.63 10.12
C VAL A 212 1.70 -28.04 11.05
N ARG A 213 1.40 -26.95 11.76
CA ARG A 213 2.33 -26.35 12.72
C ARG A 213 2.70 -27.31 13.87
N ALA A 214 1.73 -28.08 14.36
CA ALA A 214 1.98 -29.11 15.37
C ALA A 214 2.86 -30.24 14.83
N SER A 215 2.64 -30.66 13.57
CA SER A 215 3.48 -31.65 12.88
C SER A 215 4.90 -31.13 12.64
N GLU A 216 5.07 -29.86 12.26
CA GLU A 216 6.38 -29.22 12.09
C GLU A 216 7.12 -29.03 13.43
N ALA A 217 6.38 -28.72 14.50
CA ALA A 217 6.92 -28.63 15.85
C ALA A 217 7.34 -30.01 16.41
N LEU A 218 6.61 -31.08 16.07
CA LEU A 218 6.99 -32.46 16.41
C LEU A 218 8.20 -32.92 15.60
N ALA A 219 8.27 -32.57 14.30
CA ALA A 219 9.41 -32.89 13.43
C ALA A 219 10.70 -32.16 13.81
N THR A 220 10.62 -31.01 14.48
CA THR A 220 11.77 -30.24 14.97
C THR A 220 12.25 -30.68 16.36
N SER A 221 11.55 -31.64 17.01
CA SER A 221 11.89 -32.18 18.33
C SER A 221 12.71 -33.48 18.29
N GLU A 222 13.00 -34.06 17.13
CA GLU A 222 13.84 -35.27 17.05
C GLU A 222 15.33 -34.94 16.87
N VAL A 223 16.12 -35.32 17.89
CA VAL A 223 17.59 -35.26 17.99
C VAL A 223 18.23 -36.32 17.07
N PRO A 224 19.45 -36.11 16.52
CA PRO A 224 19.89 -36.76 15.30
C PRO A 224 20.45 -38.17 15.53
N VAL A 225 20.16 -39.09 14.61
CA VAL A 225 20.86 -40.38 14.51
C VAL A 225 21.34 -40.60 13.08
N GLY A 226 22.58 -41.08 13.00
CA GLY A 226 23.44 -41.11 11.81
C GLY A 226 23.00 -42.00 10.64
N ASN A 227 23.61 -41.64 9.51
CA ASN A 227 24.05 -42.46 8.37
C ASN A 227 23.05 -43.36 7.61
N GLY A 228 23.00 -43.14 6.29
CA GLY A 228 22.70 -44.21 5.34
C GLY A 228 22.10 -43.78 4.00
N ALA A 229 22.98 -43.68 3.01
CA ALA A 229 22.77 -43.83 1.56
C ALA A 229 21.34 -44.02 0.98
N GLY A 230 21.08 -43.26 -0.10
CA GLY A 230 20.50 -43.83 -1.33
C GLY A 230 19.11 -43.35 -1.74
N GLY A 231 19.03 -42.77 -2.94
CA GLY A 231 17.85 -42.86 -3.80
C GLY A 231 16.97 -41.61 -3.90
N LYS A 232 17.18 -40.79 -4.94
CA LYS A 232 16.17 -39.87 -5.47
C LYS A 232 14.98 -40.66 -6.05
N PRO A 233 13.79 -40.05 -6.07
CA PRO A 233 13.11 -39.89 -7.36
C PRO A 233 12.66 -38.45 -7.62
N GLN A 234 12.79 -38.06 -8.89
CA GLN A 234 12.37 -36.78 -9.46
C GLN A 234 10.84 -36.73 -9.59
N GLY A 235 10.25 -35.59 -9.23
CA GLY A 235 8.89 -35.20 -9.62
C GLY A 235 8.93 -33.80 -10.20
N HIS A 236 8.66 -33.69 -11.50
CA HIS A 236 8.54 -32.45 -12.25
C HIS A 236 7.31 -31.65 -11.78
N GLY A 237 7.53 -30.41 -11.35
CA GLY A 237 6.52 -29.34 -11.30
C GLY A 237 7.00 -28.16 -12.15
N PRO A 238 6.13 -27.44 -12.86
CA PRO A 238 6.55 -26.39 -13.78
C PRO A 238 6.91 -25.13 -12.98
N GLU A 239 8.21 -24.82 -12.92
CA GLU A 239 8.69 -23.47 -12.62
C GLU A 239 8.54 -22.59 -13.87
N PRO A 240 8.17 -21.31 -13.69
CA PRO A 240 8.85 -20.24 -14.38
C PRO A 240 9.75 -19.52 -13.38
N SER A 241 11.04 -19.69 -13.64
CA SER A 241 12.21 -19.11 -13.01
C SER A 241 12.19 -17.59 -12.90
N CYS A 242 12.67 -17.08 -11.78
CA CYS A 242 13.81 -16.14 -11.68
C CYS A 242 14.00 -15.72 -10.21
N THR A 243 14.50 -16.62 -9.37
CA THR A 243 15.03 -16.25 -8.04
C THR A 243 16.34 -15.50 -8.26
N ALA A 244 16.28 -14.16 -8.19
CA ALA A 244 17.47 -13.33 -8.14
C ALA A 244 18.33 -13.78 -6.95
N ALA A 245 19.58 -14.18 -7.23
CA ALA A 245 20.52 -14.60 -6.20
C ALA A 245 20.63 -13.51 -5.12
N SER A 246 20.23 -13.83 -3.88
CA SER A 246 20.26 -12.90 -2.76
C SER A 246 21.72 -12.62 -2.39
N VAL A 247 22.23 -11.46 -2.83
CA VAL A 247 23.56 -10.99 -2.46
C VAL A 247 23.54 -10.58 -0.99
N SER A 248 24.51 -11.05 -0.21
CA SER A 248 24.62 -10.76 1.22
C SER A 248 26.02 -10.26 1.57
N VAL A 249 26.11 -9.31 2.51
CA VAL A 249 27.37 -8.66 2.91
C VAL A 249 27.50 -8.69 4.42
N ILE A 250 28.71 -8.95 4.92
CA ILE A 250 29.02 -8.87 6.35
C ILE A 250 29.33 -7.42 6.67
N VAL A 251 28.41 -6.75 7.35
CA VAL A 251 28.57 -5.34 7.73
C VAL A 251 29.43 -5.20 8.99
N PHE A 252 29.17 -6.06 9.98
CA PHE A 252 29.85 -6.05 11.27
C PHE A 252 30.69 -7.32 11.39
N ASP A 253 32.01 -7.19 11.37
CA ASP A 253 32.89 -8.34 11.60
C ASP A 253 32.94 -8.70 13.09
N HIS A 254 33.25 -7.72 13.94
CA HIS A 254 33.35 -7.87 15.39
C HIS A 254 32.95 -6.58 16.13
N VAL A 255 32.75 -6.68 17.45
CA VAL A 255 32.54 -5.52 18.33
C VAL A 255 33.83 -5.23 19.08
N GLY A 256 34.32 -3.98 19.02
CA GLY A 256 35.55 -3.60 19.69
C GLY A 256 35.44 -3.67 21.21
N ASN A 257 36.52 -4.05 21.91
CA ASN A 257 36.59 -4.14 23.37
C ASN A 257 35.41 -4.88 24.03
N ALA A 258 34.93 -5.98 23.42
CA ALA A 258 33.79 -6.78 23.90
C ALA A 258 33.95 -7.34 25.33
N ASN A 259 35.18 -7.34 25.87
CA ASN A 259 35.47 -7.80 27.23
C ASN A 259 35.01 -6.81 28.32
N THR A 260 34.73 -5.56 27.97
CA THR A 260 34.26 -4.52 28.91
C THR A 260 32.77 -4.62 29.19
N GLY A 261 32.30 -4.15 30.36
CA GLY A 261 30.87 -4.18 30.71
C GLY A 261 29.96 -3.44 29.71
N GLU A 262 30.42 -2.32 29.16
CA GLU A 262 29.74 -1.59 28.09
C GLU A 262 29.84 -2.32 26.75
N GLY A 263 31.02 -2.88 26.42
CA GLY A 263 31.21 -3.67 25.20
C GLY A 263 30.32 -4.91 25.14
N LYS A 264 30.08 -5.58 26.28
CA LYS A 264 29.13 -6.71 26.37
C LYS A 264 27.69 -6.30 26.09
N LYS A 265 27.28 -5.08 26.46
CA LYS A 265 25.93 -4.56 26.16
C LYS A 265 25.76 -4.36 24.65
N VAL A 266 26.73 -3.71 24.01
CA VAL A 266 26.72 -3.50 22.54
C VAL A 266 26.82 -4.82 21.79
N ALA A 267 27.64 -5.77 22.27
CA ALA A 267 27.71 -7.12 21.70
C ALA A 267 26.38 -7.88 21.81
N LYS A 268 25.61 -7.66 22.89
CA LYS A 268 24.26 -8.19 23.05
C LYS A 268 23.24 -7.52 22.12
N GLU A 269 23.36 -6.22 21.90
CA GLU A 269 22.49 -5.47 20.98
C GLU A 269 22.72 -5.89 19.53
N LEU A 270 23.98 -6.10 19.16
CA LEU A 270 24.38 -6.62 17.85
C LEU A 270 24.38 -8.16 17.77
N GLU A 271 23.86 -8.83 18.80
CA GLU A 271 23.80 -10.28 18.87
C GLU A 271 22.86 -10.80 17.77
N GLY A 272 23.45 -11.47 16.79
CA GLY A 272 22.75 -11.94 15.60
C GLY A 272 22.97 -11.10 14.34
N LEU A 273 23.68 -9.98 14.41
CA LEU A 273 24.15 -9.20 13.25
C LEU A 273 25.68 -9.29 13.08
N ALA A 274 26.44 -9.33 14.18
CA ALA A 274 27.88 -9.51 14.15
C ALA A 274 28.28 -10.86 13.52
N GLY A 275 29.18 -10.83 12.54
CA GLY A 275 29.67 -11.99 11.79
C GLY A 275 28.67 -12.63 10.84
N LYS A 276 27.45 -12.08 10.69
CA LYS A 276 26.43 -12.61 9.77
C LYS A 276 26.36 -11.80 8.49
N ALA A 277 26.15 -12.50 7.38
CA ALA A 277 25.89 -11.87 6.10
C ALA A 277 24.45 -11.31 6.10
N LEU A 278 24.32 -10.00 6.01
CA LEU A 278 23.04 -9.31 5.94
C LEU A 278 22.57 -9.22 4.48
N PRO A 279 21.26 -9.39 4.22
CA PRO A 279 20.74 -9.38 2.87
C PRO A 279 20.80 -7.98 2.26
N LEU A 280 21.12 -7.93 0.97
CA LEU A 280 20.88 -6.76 0.12
C LEU A 280 19.54 -6.91 -0.59
N VAL A 281 18.83 -5.79 -0.76
CA VAL A 281 17.53 -5.77 -1.45
C VAL A 281 17.76 -6.03 -2.94
N PRO A 282 17.16 -7.09 -3.52
CA PRO A 282 17.28 -7.37 -4.95
C PRO A 282 16.58 -6.28 -5.76
N VAL A 283 17.03 -6.06 -7.00
CA VAL A 283 16.40 -5.09 -7.89
C VAL A 283 14.99 -5.56 -8.26
N PRO A 284 13.92 -4.80 -7.95
CA PRO A 284 12.56 -5.14 -8.36
C PRO A 284 12.36 -4.92 -9.87
N ASP A 285 11.20 -5.29 -10.41
CA ASP A 285 10.89 -5.03 -11.82
C ASP A 285 10.92 -3.53 -12.12
N LEU A 286 11.99 -3.10 -12.79
CA LEU A 286 12.23 -1.69 -13.12
C LEU A 286 11.19 -1.13 -14.09
N LYS A 287 10.52 -1.97 -14.89
CA LYS A 287 9.44 -1.52 -15.77
C LYS A 287 8.23 -1.10 -14.95
N VAL A 288 7.84 -1.93 -13.98
CA VAL A 288 6.74 -1.65 -13.05
C VAL A 288 7.08 -0.44 -12.17
N ALA A 289 8.30 -0.40 -11.62
CA ALA A 289 8.77 0.72 -10.80
C ALA A 289 8.76 2.05 -11.58
N ARG A 290 9.26 2.05 -12.81
CA ARG A 290 9.27 3.23 -13.69
C ARG A 290 7.86 3.70 -14.01
N ALA A 291 6.95 2.78 -14.33
CA ALA A 291 5.55 3.12 -14.62
C ALA A 291 4.87 3.77 -13.41
N ALA A 292 5.00 3.17 -12.23
CA ALA A 292 4.42 3.71 -10.99
C ALA A 292 4.94 5.13 -10.68
N LEU A 293 6.26 5.32 -10.74
CA LEU A 293 6.88 6.63 -10.47
C LEU A 293 6.48 7.69 -11.49
N ARG A 294 6.37 7.33 -12.78
CA ARG A 294 5.95 8.27 -13.84
C ARG A 294 4.48 8.65 -13.73
N THR A 295 3.62 7.73 -13.31
CA THR A 295 2.21 8.05 -13.02
C THR A 295 2.10 9.00 -11.83
N GLU A 296 2.95 8.83 -10.80
CA GLU A 296 2.93 9.69 -9.62
C GLU A 296 3.56 11.06 -9.85
N PHE A 297 4.69 11.11 -10.55
CA PHE A 297 5.52 12.30 -10.77
C PHE A 297 5.79 12.52 -12.27
N PRO A 298 4.76 12.87 -13.07
CA PRO A 298 4.89 12.99 -14.53
C PRO A 298 5.90 14.06 -14.95
N TYR A 299 6.00 15.15 -14.18
CA TYR A 299 6.93 16.25 -14.41
C TYR A 299 8.40 15.89 -14.13
N ALA A 300 8.68 14.77 -13.45
CA ALA A 300 10.02 14.33 -13.08
C ALA A 300 10.49 13.09 -13.86
N ALA A 301 9.96 12.87 -15.07
CA ALA A 301 10.26 11.70 -15.88
C ALA A 301 11.75 11.49 -16.16
N ASP A 302 12.49 12.57 -16.47
CA ASP A 302 13.93 12.51 -16.75
C ASP A 302 14.73 12.16 -15.50
N VAL A 303 14.35 12.74 -14.35
CA VAL A 303 14.96 12.44 -13.05
C VAL A 303 14.77 10.97 -12.67
N ILE A 304 13.58 10.41 -12.92
CA ILE A 304 13.29 8.99 -12.69
C ILE A 304 14.20 8.12 -13.55
N ASP A 305 14.28 8.41 -14.85
CA ASP A 305 15.07 7.61 -15.78
C ASP A 305 16.57 7.64 -15.45
N ASP A 306 17.10 8.80 -15.06
CA ASP A 306 18.50 8.97 -14.69
C ASP A 306 18.87 8.23 -13.39
N ILE A 307 17.96 8.21 -12.41
CA ILE A 307 18.17 7.46 -11.17
C ILE A 307 18.07 5.96 -11.42
N LEU A 308 17.04 5.50 -12.14
CA LEU A 308 16.83 4.06 -12.40
C LEU A 308 17.94 3.46 -13.27
N ARG A 309 18.61 4.27 -14.11
CA ARG A 309 19.79 3.84 -14.88
C ARG A 309 20.91 3.29 -13.99
N ASP A 310 21.08 3.83 -12.78
CA ASP A 310 22.12 3.35 -11.85
C ASP A 310 21.84 1.94 -11.33
N VAL A 311 20.57 1.57 -11.25
CA VAL A 311 20.07 0.31 -10.69
C VAL A 311 19.94 -0.77 -11.77
N ALA A 312 19.70 -0.38 -13.02
CA ALA A 312 19.42 -1.27 -14.15
C ALA A 312 20.48 -2.34 -14.43
N LEU A 313 21.75 -2.08 -14.10
CA LEU A 313 22.87 -3.00 -14.38
C LEU A 313 23.40 -3.71 -13.13
N ARG A 314 22.67 -3.65 -12.00
CA ARG A 314 23.11 -4.21 -10.72
C ARG A 314 22.24 -5.39 -10.29
N SER A 315 22.81 -6.25 -9.46
CA SER A 315 22.08 -7.37 -8.82
C SER A 315 21.25 -6.95 -7.62
N HIS A 316 21.56 -5.80 -7.02
CA HIS A 316 20.87 -5.24 -5.86
C HIS A 316 20.63 -3.74 -6.03
N VAL A 317 19.67 -3.20 -5.29
CA VAL A 317 19.34 -1.78 -5.30
C VAL A 317 20.49 -0.99 -4.68
N GLN A 318 21.15 -0.17 -5.50
CA GLN A 318 22.15 0.77 -5.03
C GLN A 318 22.14 2.01 -5.93
N ILE A 319 21.81 3.16 -5.34
CA ILE A 319 21.75 4.44 -6.05
C ILE A 319 23.03 5.22 -5.73
N ARG A 320 23.58 5.92 -6.73
CA ARG A 320 24.69 6.86 -6.46
C ARG A 320 24.20 7.95 -5.50
N PRO A 321 25.02 8.39 -4.53
CA PRO A 321 24.64 9.52 -3.68
C PRO A 321 24.12 10.69 -4.50
N THR A 322 22.88 11.09 -4.27
CA THR A 322 22.16 12.03 -5.15
C THR A 322 21.55 13.16 -4.33
N ILE A 323 21.77 14.40 -4.77
CA ILE A 323 21.13 15.61 -4.21
C ILE A 323 20.09 16.10 -5.21
N LEU A 324 18.82 16.09 -4.81
CA LEU A 324 17.70 16.67 -5.56
C LEU A 324 17.58 18.16 -5.21
N VAL A 325 17.82 19.04 -6.17
CA VAL A 325 17.83 20.49 -5.96
C VAL A 325 16.67 21.15 -6.69
N GLY A 326 15.84 21.91 -6.00
CA GLY A 326 14.76 22.64 -6.66
C GLY A 326 13.96 23.51 -5.71
N SER A 327 13.02 24.30 -6.22
CA SER A 327 12.24 25.24 -5.42
C SER A 327 11.46 24.56 -4.27
N PRO A 328 11.17 25.29 -3.17
CA PRO A 328 10.42 24.73 -2.06
C PRO A 328 9.01 24.29 -2.49
N GLY A 329 8.65 23.06 -2.11
CA GLY A 329 7.34 22.49 -2.41
C GLY A 329 7.15 21.91 -3.81
N CYS A 330 8.21 21.71 -4.61
CA CYS A 330 8.11 20.95 -5.87
C CYS A 330 7.97 19.43 -5.69
N GLY A 331 8.02 18.91 -4.45
CA GLY A 331 7.76 17.50 -4.13
C GLY A 331 9.00 16.61 -3.95
N LYS A 332 10.20 17.18 -3.85
CA LYS A 332 11.49 16.44 -3.70
C LYS A 332 11.47 15.38 -2.61
N SER A 333 11.04 15.75 -1.40
CA SER A 333 11.01 14.85 -0.23
C SER A 333 10.01 13.71 -0.44
N ARG A 334 8.81 14.02 -0.98
CA ARG A 334 7.80 13.01 -1.36
C ARG A 334 8.34 12.06 -2.42
N PHE A 335 9.02 12.60 -3.44
CA PHE A 335 9.64 11.81 -4.50
C PHE A 335 10.71 10.87 -3.95
N ALA A 336 11.63 11.35 -3.11
CA ALA A 336 12.69 10.53 -2.52
C ALA A 336 12.11 9.36 -1.70
N THR A 337 11.09 9.62 -0.87
CA THR A 337 10.41 8.56 -0.11
C THR A 337 9.71 7.57 -1.04
N ARG A 338 8.96 8.04 -2.05
CA ARG A 338 8.26 7.14 -2.97
C ARG A 338 9.22 6.31 -3.82
N LEU A 339 10.34 6.88 -4.27
CA LEU A 339 11.39 6.19 -4.99
C LEU A 339 11.92 4.99 -4.20
N LEU A 340 12.30 5.19 -2.93
CA LEU A 340 12.81 4.08 -2.11
C LEU A 340 11.72 3.06 -1.77
N LYS A 341 10.48 3.48 -1.53
CA LYS A 341 9.34 2.57 -1.33
C LYS A 341 9.09 1.68 -2.56
N VAL A 342 9.07 2.26 -3.75
CA VAL A 342 8.85 1.51 -5.01
C VAL A 342 10.01 0.54 -5.29
N LEU A 343 11.22 0.88 -4.85
CA LEU A 343 12.39 0.01 -4.95
C LEU A 343 12.46 -1.06 -3.84
N ASN A 344 11.45 -1.14 -2.96
CA ASN A 344 11.43 -2.00 -1.77
C ASN A 344 12.65 -1.82 -0.85
N LEU A 345 13.25 -0.62 -0.86
CA LEU A 345 14.40 -0.31 -0.02
C LEU A 345 13.91 0.23 1.34
N PRO A 346 14.22 -0.43 2.47
CA PRO A 346 13.91 0.11 3.78
C PRO A 346 14.67 1.42 3.99
N HIS A 347 14.03 2.45 4.53
CA HIS A 347 14.64 3.76 4.64
C HIS A 347 14.02 4.61 5.74
N ASP A 348 14.82 5.55 6.25
CA ASP A 348 14.35 6.63 7.12
C ASP A 348 14.56 7.98 6.43
N MET A 349 13.70 8.94 6.79
CA MET A 349 13.87 10.34 6.45
C MET A 349 14.38 11.09 7.67
N ILE A 350 15.52 11.75 7.51
CA ILE A 350 16.22 12.52 8.54
C ILE A 350 16.12 14.00 8.13
N PRO A 351 15.35 14.82 8.85
CA PRO A 351 15.35 16.27 8.62
C PRO A 351 16.70 16.84 9.08
N CYS A 352 17.40 17.55 8.20
CA CYS A 352 18.70 18.16 8.50
C CYS A 352 18.60 19.49 9.27
N GLY A 353 17.41 20.09 9.33
CA GLY A 353 17.17 21.31 10.07
C GLY A 353 17.33 21.12 11.58
N GLY A 354 18.32 21.78 12.18
CA GLY A 354 18.56 21.74 13.63
C GLY A 354 19.32 20.51 14.14
N VAL A 355 19.89 19.71 13.23
CA VAL A 355 20.70 18.54 13.59
C VAL A 355 22.06 18.98 14.13
N SER A 356 22.46 18.39 15.26
CA SER A 356 23.77 18.60 15.90
C SER A 356 24.83 17.64 15.37
N ASP A 357 26.11 18.00 15.59
CA ASP A 357 27.29 17.36 15.00
C ASP A 357 27.39 15.85 15.26
N GLY A 358 26.95 15.37 16.44
CA GLY A 358 27.05 13.96 16.85
C GLY A 358 26.02 13.02 16.22
N ALA A 359 24.97 13.55 15.59
CA ALA A 359 23.85 12.73 15.12
C ALA A 359 24.18 11.87 13.89
N PHE A 360 25.15 12.29 13.06
CA PHE A 360 25.56 11.55 11.86
C PHE A 360 26.70 10.57 12.13
N ALA A 361 27.77 11.05 12.78
CA ALA A 361 28.98 10.27 13.05
C ALA A 361 28.82 9.26 14.20
N GLY A 362 27.79 9.43 15.04
CA GLY A 362 27.64 8.69 16.29
C GLY A 362 28.52 9.26 17.39
N THR A 363 28.29 8.82 18.62
CA THR A 363 29.04 9.24 19.81
C THR A 363 29.66 8.03 20.50
N PRO A 364 30.83 8.20 21.15
CA PRO A 364 31.48 7.10 21.84
C PRO A 364 30.56 6.50 22.91
N ARG A 365 30.46 5.16 22.96
CA ARG A 365 29.62 4.46 23.95
C ARG A 365 29.97 4.72 25.43
N ARG A 366 31.15 5.30 25.71
CA ARG A 366 31.59 5.70 27.06
C ARG A 366 30.84 6.93 27.58
N TRP A 367 30.14 7.65 26.71
CA TRP A 367 29.33 8.79 27.10
C TRP A 367 27.96 8.31 27.54
N SER A 368 27.36 9.00 28.52
CA SER A 368 26.03 8.67 29.05
C SER A 368 24.94 8.70 27.98
N THR A 369 25.16 9.42 26.88
CA THR A 369 24.31 9.54 25.70
C THR A 369 24.99 8.97 24.45
N GLY A 370 25.77 7.89 24.61
CA GLY A 370 26.44 7.20 23.51
C GLY A 370 25.43 6.60 22.53
N GLU A 371 25.54 6.92 21.24
CA GLU A 371 24.66 6.46 20.16
C GLU A 371 25.48 6.01 18.94
N PRO A 372 25.05 4.96 18.21
CA PRO A 372 25.69 4.55 16.96
C PRO A 372 25.57 5.62 15.88
N SER A 373 26.46 5.57 14.88
CA SER A 373 26.30 6.40 13.68
C SER A 373 24.98 6.10 12.98
N LEU A 374 24.45 7.10 12.28
CA LEU A 374 23.19 6.99 11.54
C LEU A 374 23.11 5.72 10.66
N PRO A 375 24.10 5.41 9.78
CA PRO A 375 24.05 4.20 8.96
C PRO A 375 24.05 2.91 9.79
N VAL A 376 24.80 2.84 10.88
CA VAL A 376 24.82 1.67 11.77
C VAL A 376 23.46 1.49 12.46
N ALA A 377 22.83 2.58 12.88
CA ALA A 377 21.49 2.56 13.47
C ALA A 377 20.44 2.04 12.46
N LEU A 378 20.50 2.47 11.20
CA LEU A 378 19.60 2.01 10.14
C LEU A 378 19.79 0.52 9.84
N ILE A 379 21.03 0.06 9.70
CA ILE A 379 21.34 -1.35 9.43
C ILE A 379 20.86 -2.22 10.60
N THR A 380 21.07 -1.78 11.84
CA THR A 380 20.62 -2.51 13.03
C THR A 380 19.10 -2.59 13.11
N ARG A 381 18.40 -1.49 12.81
CA ARG A 381 16.92 -1.42 12.81
C ARG A 381 16.30 -2.32 11.74
N TYR A 382 16.80 -2.23 10.51
CA TYR A 382 16.20 -2.91 9.35
C TYR A 382 16.77 -4.30 9.08
N LYS A 383 17.87 -4.67 9.74
CA LYS A 383 18.60 -5.94 9.55
C LYS A 383 18.96 -6.20 8.08
N ALA A 384 19.29 -5.14 7.34
CA ALA A 384 19.65 -5.16 5.93
C ALA A 384 20.96 -4.40 5.71
N ALA A 385 21.82 -4.86 4.78
CA ALA A 385 23.14 -4.26 4.58
C ALA A 385 23.13 -2.91 3.83
N GLY A 386 22.06 -2.62 3.08
CA GLY A 386 21.97 -1.42 2.24
C GLY A 386 20.68 -0.62 2.40
N PRO A 387 20.28 -0.23 3.63
CA PRO A 387 19.12 0.63 3.81
C PRO A 387 19.34 1.99 3.14
N GLY A 388 18.25 2.67 2.83
CA GLY A 388 18.26 4.04 2.33
C GLY A 388 18.22 5.07 3.46
N ALA A 389 18.94 6.17 3.29
CA ALA A 389 18.87 7.34 4.13
C ALA A 389 18.45 8.54 3.28
N ILE A 390 17.34 9.18 3.63
CA ILE A 390 16.88 10.43 3.00
C ILE A 390 17.24 11.60 3.91
N LEU A 391 18.19 12.44 3.49
CA LEU A 391 18.55 13.68 4.19
C LEU A 391 17.72 14.84 3.63
N ASP A 392 16.74 15.32 4.39
CA ASP A 392 15.83 16.38 3.94
C ASP A 392 16.35 17.76 4.32
N GLU A 393 16.45 18.66 3.34
CA GLU A 393 16.98 20.02 3.49
C GLU A 393 18.45 20.06 3.97
N VAL A 394 19.33 19.34 3.26
CA VAL A 394 20.76 19.20 3.61
C VAL A 394 21.52 20.54 3.60
N GLU A 395 21.03 21.55 2.90
CA GLU A 395 21.58 22.92 2.94
C GLU A 395 21.43 23.58 4.32
N LYS A 396 20.56 23.04 5.18
CA LYS A 396 20.32 23.54 6.54
C LYS A 396 21.21 22.89 7.59
N VAL A 397 22.05 21.93 7.21
CA VAL A 397 23.06 21.36 8.11
C VAL A 397 24.09 22.47 8.43
N GLY A 398 24.00 23.04 9.64
CA GLY A 398 25.05 23.81 10.30
C GLY A 398 25.64 25.03 9.54
N THR A 399 25.03 26.20 9.69
CA THR A 399 25.62 27.51 9.28
C THR A 399 26.55 28.13 10.33
N SER A 400 26.80 27.47 11.48
CA SER A 400 27.67 27.96 12.54
C SER A 400 29.08 27.35 12.48
N ARG A 401 30.12 28.18 12.70
CA ARG A 401 31.56 27.81 12.61
C ARG A 401 32.02 26.68 13.55
N HIS A 402 31.20 26.26 14.51
CA HIS A 402 31.51 25.13 15.41
C HIS A 402 31.01 23.78 14.86
N ASN A 403 30.20 23.80 13.80
CA ASN A 403 29.45 22.64 13.29
C ASN A 403 30.01 22.08 11.97
N GLY A 404 31.25 22.46 11.60
CA GLY A 404 31.93 21.96 10.39
C GLY A 404 32.03 20.43 10.32
N GLN A 405 31.90 19.77 11.47
CA GLN A 405 32.01 18.32 11.63
C GLN A 405 30.83 17.53 11.00
N ALA A 406 29.64 18.13 10.86
CA ALA A 406 28.47 17.40 10.34
C ALA A 406 28.58 17.11 8.84
N HIS A 407 28.99 18.11 8.04
CA HIS A 407 29.27 17.90 6.61
C HIS A 407 30.42 16.93 6.43
N ASP A 408 31.48 17.06 7.23
CA ASP A 408 32.65 16.19 7.18
C ASP A 408 32.32 14.73 7.51
N ALA A 409 31.46 14.50 8.51
CA ALA A 409 30.95 13.17 8.83
C ALA A 409 30.18 12.55 7.66
N LEU A 410 29.34 13.34 6.97
CA LEU A 410 28.63 12.87 5.78
C LEU A 410 29.60 12.50 4.66
N LEU A 411 30.68 13.27 4.44
CA LEU A 411 31.67 12.98 3.39
C LEU A 411 32.30 11.58 3.56
N ALA A 412 32.52 11.13 4.79
CA ALA A 412 33.08 9.80 5.06
C ALA A 412 32.14 8.65 4.61
N PHE A 413 30.83 8.90 4.53
CA PHE A 413 29.85 7.89 4.14
C PHE A 413 29.54 7.84 2.64
N LEU A 414 29.88 8.89 1.89
CA LEU A 414 29.53 9.01 0.46
C LEU A 414 30.52 8.28 -0.46
N GLU A 415 31.77 8.17 -0.04
CA GLU A 415 32.81 7.45 -0.78
C GLU A 415 32.84 5.99 -0.36
N ARG A 416 32.65 5.07 -1.31
CA ARG A 416 32.61 3.63 -0.99
C ARG A 416 33.88 3.10 -0.35
N GLU A 417 35.04 3.59 -0.78
CA GLU A 417 36.33 3.16 -0.24
C GLU A 417 36.42 3.49 1.25
N THR A 418 36.14 4.74 1.61
CA THR A 418 36.10 5.21 3.00
C THR A 418 34.98 4.53 3.81
N ALA A 419 33.78 4.41 3.22
CA ALA A 419 32.61 3.82 3.88
C ALA A 419 32.76 2.32 4.16
N SER A 420 33.54 1.57 3.37
CA SER A 420 33.77 0.13 3.56
C SER A 420 34.58 -0.21 4.82
N ARG A 421 35.27 0.77 5.40
CA ARG A 421 36.14 0.61 6.57
C ARG A 421 35.87 1.66 7.64
N PHE A 422 34.64 2.19 7.67
CA PHE A 422 34.29 3.25 8.60
C PHE A 422 34.36 2.75 10.04
N HIS A 423 35.12 3.43 10.89
CA HIS A 423 35.25 3.08 12.29
C HIS A 423 34.16 3.77 13.11
N ASP A 424 33.14 3.03 13.53
CA ASP A 424 32.04 3.57 14.32
C ASP A 424 32.44 3.78 15.80
N PRO A 425 32.26 4.99 16.38
CA PRO A 425 32.64 5.28 17.76
C PRO A 425 31.90 4.48 18.84
N TYR A 426 30.68 4.03 18.55
CA TYR A 426 29.81 3.27 19.44
C TYR A 426 30.17 1.78 19.41
N VAL A 427 30.30 1.20 18.21
CA VAL A 427 30.71 -0.20 18.00
C VAL A 427 32.19 -0.40 18.34
N GLN A 428 33.02 0.63 18.15
CA GLN A 428 34.48 0.60 18.30
C GLN A 428 35.19 -0.41 17.40
N ALA A 429 34.63 -0.63 16.20
CA ALA A 429 35.16 -1.55 15.20
C ALA A 429 34.88 -1.01 13.78
N PRO A 430 35.66 -1.44 12.77
CA PRO A 430 35.36 -1.12 11.38
C PRO A 430 34.05 -1.78 10.93
N CYS A 431 33.20 -1.01 10.25
CA CYS A 431 31.93 -1.44 9.68
C CYS A 431 31.92 -1.17 8.17
N ASP A 432 31.38 -2.11 7.38
CA ASP A 432 31.18 -1.90 5.94
C ASP A 432 29.84 -1.20 5.68
N LEU A 433 29.91 0.11 5.46
CA LEU A 433 28.75 0.97 5.21
C LEU A 433 28.60 1.33 3.72
N SER A 434 29.38 0.71 2.83
CA SER A 434 29.47 1.07 1.41
C SER A 434 28.19 0.80 0.60
N HIS A 435 27.28 0.00 1.16
CA HIS A 435 26.00 -0.37 0.56
C HIS A 435 24.82 0.51 0.97
N VAL A 436 25.00 1.42 1.94
CA VAL A 436 23.96 2.38 2.35
C VAL A 436 23.66 3.34 1.20
N THR A 437 22.38 3.51 0.88
CA THR A 437 21.95 4.39 -0.21
C THR A 437 21.63 5.79 0.32
N TRP A 438 22.25 6.82 -0.27
CA TRP A 438 22.08 8.21 0.16
C TRP A 438 21.26 9.01 -0.85
N LEU A 439 20.08 9.49 -0.43
CA LEU A 439 19.29 10.48 -1.16
C LEU A 439 19.19 11.75 -0.32
N MET A 440 19.37 12.90 -0.95
CA MET A 440 19.35 14.19 -0.26
C MET A 440 18.45 15.15 -0.99
N THR A 441 17.82 16.06 -0.27
CA THR A 441 17.04 17.15 -0.87
C THR A 441 17.65 18.49 -0.47
N ALA A 442 17.65 19.44 -1.39
CA ALA A 442 18.03 20.82 -1.10
C ALA A 442 17.16 21.82 -1.86
N ASN A 443 16.92 22.99 -1.26
CA ASN A 443 16.18 24.06 -1.95
C ASN A 443 17.05 24.89 -2.88
N SER A 444 18.33 25.03 -2.55
CA SER A 444 19.35 25.67 -3.37
C SER A 444 20.69 24.97 -3.17
N LEU A 445 21.65 25.26 -4.07
CA LEU A 445 23.05 24.86 -3.86
C LEU A 445 23.79 25.79 -2.88
N GLU A 446 23.15 26.90 -2.48
CA GLU A 446 23.71 27.85 -1.53
C GLU A 446 23.72 27.20 -0.14
N GLY A 447 24.85 27.29 0.56
CA GLY A 447 25.05 26.63 1.86
C GLY A 447 25.55 25.19 1.77
N LEU A 448 25.56 24.56 0.58
CA LEU A 448 26.21 23.26 0.39
C LEU A 448 27.72 23.40 0.18
N SER A 449 28.50 22.58 0.89
CA SER A 449 29.95 22.55 0.76
C SER A 449 30.37 22.06 -0.64
N ALA A 450 31.48 22.59 -1.18
CA ALA A 450 32.02 22.11 -2.45
C ALA A 450 32.35 20.60 -2.44
N PRO A 451 32.92 20.02 -1.36
CA PRO A 451 33.17 18.57 -1.28
C PRO A 451 31.91 17.70 -1.39
N LEU A 452 30.77 18.13 -0.82
CA LEU A 452 29.52 17.38 -0.96
C LEU A 452 29.01 17.40 -2.40
N ARG A 453 29.09 18.56 -3.07
CA ARG A 453 28.63 18.71 -4.46
C ARG A 453 29.47 17.89 -5.45
N ASP A 454 30.74 17.67 -5.14
CA ASP A 454 31.65 16.88 -5.98
C ASP A 454 31.41 15.37 -5.83
N ARG A 455 31.11 14.92 -4.60
CA ARG A 455 30.87 13.50 -4.27
C ARG A 455 29.46 13.03 -4.56
N CYS A 456 28.50 13.94 -4.66
CA CYS A 456 27.11 13.64 -4.95
C CYS A 456 26.73 14.01 -6.38
N ARG A 457 25.89 13.20 -7.01
CA ARG A 457 25.20 13.58 -8.24
C ARG A 457 24.14 14.64 -7.91
N VAL A 458 24.33 15.85 -8.41
CA VAL A 458 23.34 16.93 -8.30
C VAL A 458 22.34 16.82 -9.45
N ILE A 459 21.06 16.61 -9.13
CA ILE A 459 19.97 16.59 -10.12
C ILE A 459 19.02 17.77 -9.86
N PRO A 460 18.84 18.68 -10.84
CA PRO A 460 17.78 19.67 -10.79
C PRO A 460 16.41 18.99 -10.79
N PHE A 461 15.61 19.24 -9.76
CA PHE A 461 14.27 18.69 -9.62
C PHE A 461 13.24 19.63 -10.24
N PRO A 462 12.50 19.18 -11.27
CA PRO A 462 11.59 20.02 -12.01
C PRO A 462 10.41 20.50 -11.17
N VAL A 463 9.85 21.63 -11.60
CA VAL A 463 8.66 22.21 -10.99
C VAL A 463 7.43 21.77 -11.79
N PRO A 464 6.35 21.30 -11.14
CA PRO A 464 5.16 20.89 -11.86
C PRO A 464 4.44 22.11 -12.48
N GLY A 465 4.14 22.01 -13.77
CA GLY A 465 3.28 22.95 -14.51
C GLY A 465 1.79 22.65 -14.40
N CYS A 466 0.96 23.52 -14.98
CA CYS A 466 -0.50 23.40 -15.00
C CYS A 466 -0.99 22.17 -15.78
N GLU A 467 -0.24 21.69 -16.76
CA GLU A 467 -0.52 20.48 -17.53
C GLU A 467 -0.60 19.21 -16.66
N HIS A 468 0.07 19.21 -15.51
CA HIS A 468 0.07 18.09 -14.57
C HIS A 468 -1.08 18.14 -13.56
N LEU A 469 -1.88 19.20 -13.56
CA LEU A 469 -2.95 19.44 -12.59
C LEU A 469 -3.96 18.29 -12.49
N PRO A 470 -4.45 17.65 -13.57
CA PRO A 470 -5.44 16.58 -13.45
C PRO A 470 -4.93 15.38 -12.64
N ILE A 471 -3.66 15.03 -12.82
CA ILE A 471 -3.02 13.91 -12.12
C ILE A 471 -2.75 14.31 -10.65
N LEU A 472 -2.16 15.49 -10.44
CA LEU A 472 -1.77 15.97 -9.12
C LEU A 472 -2.97 16.25 -8.22
N SER A 473 -4.03 16.86 -8.75
CA SER A 473 -5.26 17.14 -8.00
C SER A 473 -5.92 15.86 -7.51
N ARG A 474 -6.06 14.84 -8.37
CA ARG A 474 -6.62 13.53 -7.97
C ARG A 474 -5.82 12.87 -6.85
N GLN A 475 -4.49 12.90 -6.94
CA GLN A 475 -3.63 12.38 -5.88
C GLN A 475 -3.80 13.16 -4.58
N ILE A 476 -3.78 14.50 -4.66
CA ILE A 476 -3.94 15.37 -3.49
C ILE A 476 -5.29 15.15 -2.81
N ILE A 477 -6.38 15.04 -3.58
CA ILE A 477 -7.72 14.74 -3.04
C ILE A 477 -7.70 13.38 -2.33
N SER A 478 -7.09 12.36 -2.96
CA SER A 478 -6.97 11.02 -2.36
C SER A 478 -6.16 11.05 -1.06
N ASP A 479 -5.06 11.80 -1.03
CA ASP A 479 -4.21 11.99 0.15
C ASP A 479 -4.98 12.70 1.29
N ILE A 480 -5.71 13.78 0.97
CA ILE A 480 -6.54 14.52 1.94
C ILE A 480 -7.64 13.62 2.53
N LEU A 481 -8.35 12.88 1.68
CA LEU A 481 -9.41 11.97 2.13
C LEU A 481 -8.83 10.87 3.03
N ALA A 482 -7.69 10.29 2.66
CA ALA A 482 -7.01 9.28 3.46
C ALA A 482 -6.58 9.81 4.84
N GLU A 483 -6.09 11.06 4.91
CA GLU A 483 -5.77 11.76 6.16
C GLU A 483 -7.02 12.01 7.03
N GLN A 484 -8.16 12.29 6.41
CA GLN A 484 -9.46 12.46 7.08
C GLN A 484 -10.12 11.12 7.49
N GLY A 485 -9.53 9.98 7.08
CA GLY A 485 -10.07 8.66 7.33
C GLY A 485 -11.24 8.28 6.42
N LEU A 486 -11.40 8.98 5.29
CA LEU A 486 -12.39 8.71 4.25
C LEU A 486 -11.79 7.80 3.17
N ASP A 487 -12.64 7.02 2.52
CA ASP A 487 -12.23 6.12 1.44
C ASP A 487 -11.77 6.93 0.21
N CYS A 488 -10.62 6.59 -0.36
CA CYS A 488 -10.07 7.26 -1.54
C CYS A 488 -10.97 7.12 -2.78
N ARG A 489 -11.90 6.15 -2.81
CA ARG A 489 -12.93 6.03 -3.84
C ARG A 489 -13.89 7.21 -3.85
N TRP A 490 -13.98 7.99 -2.78
CA TRP A 490 -14.79 9.20 -2.70
C TRP A 490 -14.07 10.45 -3.22
N ALA A 491 -12.84 10.29 -3.75
CA ALA A 491 -12.09 11.32 -4.46
C ALA A 491 -12.78 11.68 -5.79
N THR A 492 -13.90 12.39 -5.70
CA THR A 492 -14.58 12.98 -6.84
C THR A 492 -13.62 13.96 -7.51
N PRO A 493 -13.28 13.77 -8.80
CA PRO A 493 -12.41 14.68 -9.52
C PRO A 493 -12.92 16.13 -9.45
N LEU A 494 -12.03 17.09 -9.66
CA LEU A 494 -12.43 18.48 -9.83
C LEU A 494 -13.32 18.61 -11.08
N ASP A 495 -14.41 19.36 -10.98
CA ASP A 495 -15.23 19.69 -12.14
C ASP A 495 -14.53 20.74 -13.03
N GLU A 496 -15.11 21.06 -14.18
CA GLU A 496 -14.51 22.01 -15.13
C GLU A 496 -14.35 23.42 -14.54
N VAL A 497 -15.29 23.86 -13.70
CA VAL A 497 -15.31 25.19 -13.10
C VAL A 497 -14.26 25.30 -12.00
N GLU A 498 -14.19 24.29 -11.13
CA GLU A 498 -13.19 24.16 -10.08
C GLU A 498 -11.79 24.01 -10.67
N THR A 499 -11.64 23.23 -11.74
CA THR A 499 -10.36 23.08 -12.44
C THR A 499 -9.91 24.41 -13.02
N ALA A 500 -10.80 25.15 -13.70
CA ALA A 500 -10.48 26.48 -14.23
C ALA A 500 -10.10 27.48 -13.11
N ALA A 501 -10.80 27.44 -11.98
CA ALA A 501 -10.49 28.27 -10.81
C ALA A 501 -9.11 27.94 -10.22
N VAL A 502 -8.78 26.65 -10.10
CA VAL A 502 -7.49 26.20 -9.59
C VAL A 502 -6.36 26.54 -10.57
N VAL A 503 -6.55 26.37 -11.88
CA VAL A 503 -5.55 26.78 -12.90
C VAL A 503 -5.28 28.28 -12.83
N SER A 504 -6.32 29.11 -12.68
CA SER A 504 -6.14 30.56 -12.54
C SER A 504 -5.35 30.95 -11.28
N ALA A 505 -5.52 30.19 -10.18
CA ALA A 505 -4.84 30.47 -8.91
C ALA A 505 -3.45 29.80 -8.80
N TRP A 506 -3.20 28.76 -9.60
CA TRP A 506 -1.98 27.95 -9.62
C TRP A 506 -1.55 27.69 -11.08
N PRO A 507 -0.71 28.56 -11.67
CA PRO A 507 -0.16 28.34 -13.01
C PRO A 507 0.95 27.27 -13.06
N GLY A 508 1.28 26.66 -11.91
CA GLY A 508 2.45 25.82 -11.69
C GLY A 508 3.21 26.26 -10.44
N GLY A 509 4.11 25.41 -9.93
CA GLY A 509 4.93 25.75 -8.77
C GLY A 509 4.77 24.83 -7.57
N SER A 510 4.52 25.43 -6.41
CA SER A 510 4.49 24.71 -5.14
C SER A 510 3.25 23.82 -5.03
N LEU A 511 3.46 22.52 -4.83
CA LEU A 511 2.40 21.55 -4.52
C LEU A 511 1.73 21.86 -3.18
N ARG A 512 2.42 22.53 -2.24
CA ARG A 512 1.81 22.99 -0.98
C ARG A 512 0.72 24.04 -1.23
N LYS A 513 0.94 24.94 -2.20
CA LYS A 513 -0.07 25.92 -2.61
C LYS A 513 -1.24 25.23 -3.31
N LEU A 514 -0.95 24.29 -4.22
CA LEU A 514 -1.98 23.50 -4.89
C LEU A 514 -2.85 22.74 -3.88
N ARG A 515 -2.24 22.07 -2.90
CA ARG A 515 -2.95 21.34 -1.84
C ARG A 515 -3.92 22.23 -1.07
N ARG A 516 -3.48 23.43 -0.66
CA ARG A 516 -4.36 24.42 0.02
C ARG A 516 -5.55 24.85 -0.83
N LEU A 517 -5.35 25.03 -2.14
CA LEU A 517 -6.43 25.39 -3.06
C LEU A 517 -7.45 24.25 -3.19
N VAL A 518 -6.96 23.02 -3.34
CA VAL A 518 -7.82 21.83 -3.40
C VAL A 518 -8.59 21.64 -2.09
N GLU A 519 -7.95 21.80 -0.93
CA GLU A 519 -8.63 21.76 0.38
C GLU A 519 -9.75 22.80 0.46
N ALA A 520 -9.52 24.04 0.01
CA ALA A 520 -10.54 25.09 -0.01
C ALA A 520 -11.73 24.73 -0.93
N VAL A 521 -11.46 24.14 -2.10
CA VAL A 521 -12.50 23.64 -3.00
C VAL A 521 -13.32 22.53 -2.34
N LEU A 522 -12.66 21.53 -1.74
CA LEU A 522 -13.35 20.44 -1.04
C LEU A 522 -14.22 20.94 0.11
N MET A 523 -13.72 21.88 0.92
CA MET A 523 -14.52 22.51 1.97
C MET A 523 -15.75 23.23 1.42
N SER A 524 -15.64 23.86 0.24
CA SER A 524 -16.79 24.51 -0.40
C SER A 524 -17.85 23.53 -0.92
N ARG A 525 -17.45 22.29 -1.24
CA ARG A 525 -18.38 21.20 -1.60
C ARG A 525 -19.19 20.74 -0.40
N ASP A 526 -18.54 20.61 0.77
CA ASP A 526 -19.19 20.19 2.01
C ASP A 526 -20.20 21.22 2.54
N VAL A 527 -20.04 22.51 2.23
CA VAL A 527 -21.02 23.57 2.59
C VAL A 527 -22.28 23.53 1.71
N ARG A 528 -22.23 22.85 0.56
CA ARG A 528 -23.36 22.74 -0.39
C ARG A 528 -24.18 21.45 -0.23
N HIS A 529 -23.82 20.57 0.70
CA HIS A 529 -24.58 19.39 1.10
C HIS A 529 -25.11 19.55 2.52
#